data_AF-A0AAV2FYB6-F1
#
_entry.id   AF-A0AAV2FYB6-F1
#
_cell.length_a   1.000
_cell.length_b   1.000
_cell.length_c   1.000
_cell.angle_alpha   90.00
_cell.angle_beta   90.00
_cell.angle_gamma   90.00
#
_symmetry.space_group_name_H-M   'P 1'
#
loop_
_entity.id
_entity.type
_entity.pdbx_description
1 polymer ?
#
loop_
_entity_poly.entity_id
_entity_poly.type
_entity_poly.pdbx_seq_one_letter_code
_entity_poly.pdbx_strand_id
1 'polypeptide(L)'
;MCNIKKEQFSLEFGLLCWSLWKTRIDRIFAGKIVSPEAFLQRVQAWITVVRDALDKDRLIHQPNPPIRTEVEISWKPPPPEWVTLNTDGSVIGATGQAAAGGLLRDHLGRCLLAFTFKPGDLLYHPGRVEGCC
;
A
#
# COMPACT_ATOMS: atom_id res chain seq x y z
N MET A 1 -13.10 1.58 -24.35
CA MET A 1 -11.87 2.41 -24.49
C MET A 1 -11.61 3.37 -23.33
N CYS A 2 -12.62 3.97 -22.67
CA CYS A 2 -12.40 4.91 -21.54
C CYS A 2 -11.84 4.21 -20.26
N ASN A 3 -12.35 3.02 -19.91
CA ASN A 3 -11.94 2.31 -18.68
C ASN A 3 -10.48 1.85 -18.67
N ILE A 4 -9.98 1.32 -19.80
CA ILE A 4 -8.59 0.85 -19.92
C ILE A 4 -7.60 2.00 -19.68
N LYS A 5 -7.89 3.20 -20.21
CA LYS A 5 -7.05 4.39 -19.97
C LYS A 5 -7.06 4.82 -18.50
N LYS A 6 -8.22 4.71 -17.83
CA LYS A 6 -8.36 5.04 -16.40
C LYS A 6 -7.60 4.06 -15.51
N GLU A 7 -7.68 2.77 -15.80
CA GLU A 7 -6.93 1.72 -15.09
C GLU A 7 -5.41 1.86 -15.29
N GLN A 8 -4.97 2.11 -16.53
CA GLN A 8 -3.56 2.34 -16.84
C GLN A 8 -3.02 3.57 -16.08
N PHE A 9 -3.75 4.69 -16.11
CA PHE A 9 -3.36 5.89 -15.38
C PHE A 9 -3.29 5.64 -13.87
N SER A 10 -4.26 4.91 -13.31
CA SER A 10 -4.30 4.59 -11.88
C SER A 10 -3.10 3.74 -11.45
N LEU A 11 -2.69 2.77 -12.29
CA LEU A 11 -1.52 1.92 -12.03
C LEU A 11 -0.22 2.73 -12.07
N GLU A 12 -0.01 3.53 -13.12
CA GLU A 12 1.19 4.37 -13.25
C GLU A 12 1.29 5.36 -12.09
N PHE A 13 0.18 6.02 -11.75
CA PHE A 13 0.10 6.95 -10.62
C PHE A 13 0.41 6.26 -9.29
N GLY A 14 -0.19 5.09 -9.03
CA GLY A 14 0.05 4.33 -7.80
C GLY A 14 1.52 3.93 -7.65
N LEU A 15 2.16 3.46 -8.73
CA LEU A 15 3.57 3.07 -8.72
C LEU A 15 4.51 4.27 -8.57
N LEU A 16 4.16 5.43 -9.12
CA LEU A 16 4.89 6.69 -8.88
C LEU A 16 4.85 7.08 -7.40
N CYS A 17 3.65 7.12 -6.80
CA CYS A 17 3.47 7.44 -5.39
C CYS A 17 4.23 6.47 -4.48
N TRP A 18 4.11 5.16 -4.74
CA TRP A 18 4.84 4.14 -3.98
C TRP A 18 6.36 4.29 -4.12
N SER A 19 6.87 4.54 -5.34
CA SER A 19 8.30 4.72 -5.59
C SER A 19 8.86 5.95 -4.89
N LEU A 20 8.10 7.06 -4.85
CA LEU A 20 8.47 8.27 -4.11
C LEU A 20 8.54 7.98 -2.61
N TRP A 21 7.51 7.33 -2.07
CA TRP A 21 7.47 6.95 -0.67
C TRP A 21 8.65 6.04 -0.30
N LYS A 22 8.91 4.98 -1.08
CA LYS A 22 10.07 4.09 -0.88
C LYS A 22 11.40 4.84 -0.93
N THR A 23 11.59 5.72 -1.91
CA THR A 23 12.82 6.51 -2.04
C THR A 23 13.01 7.43 -0.83
N ARG A 24 11.93 8.02 -0.30
CA ARG A 24 11.97 8.83 0.92
C ARG A 24 12.32 8.00 2.15
N ILE A 25 11.69 6.83 2.33
CA ILE A 25 11.99 5.92 3.45
C ILE A 25 13.47 5.50 3.41
N ASP A 26 13.96 5.06 2.26
CA ASP A 26 15.35 4.67 2.09
C ASP A 26 16.33 5.82 2.35
N ARG A 27 15.95 7.06 1.99
CA ARG A 27 16.75 8.26 2.30
C ARG A 27 16.81 8.54 3.80
N ILE A 28 15.68 8.49 4.49
CA ILE A 28 15.58 8.82 5.92
C ILE A 28 16.27 7.76 6.79
N PHE A 29 16.03 6.48 6.51
CA PHE A 29 16.42 5.39 7.38
C PHE A 29 17.70 4.66 6.94
N ALA A 30 18.08 4.77 5.67
CA ALA A 30 19.28 4.11 5.13
C ALA A 30 20.28 5.07 4.48
N GLY A 31 20.03 6.40 4.52
CA GLY A 31 20.91 7.41 3.94
C GLY A 31 21.09 7.32 2.43
N LYS A 32 20.26 6.53 1.73
CA LYS A 32 20.42 6.30 0.29
C LYS A 32 19.98 7.53 -0.49
N ILE A 33 20.89 8.06 -1.31
CA ILE A 33 20.59 9.12 -2.27
C ILE A 33 20.42 8.47 -3.64
N VAL A 34 19.35 8.84 -4.33
CA VAL A 34 19.02 8.31 -5.65
C VAL A 34 18.93 9.48 -6.60
N SER A 35 19.62 9.40 -7.75
CA SER A 35 19.49 10.40 -8.80
C SER A 35 18.09 10.37 -9.44
N PRO A 36 17.63 11.48 -10.04
CA PRO A 36 16.38 11.52 -10.79
C PRO A 36 16.29 10.44 -11.87
N GLU A 37 17.38 10.16 -12.57
CA GLU A 37 17.45 9.16 -13.65
C GLU A 37 17.24 7.75 -13.10
N ALA A 38 17.95 7.40 -12.03
CA ALA A 38 17.79 6.10 -11.38
C ALA A 38 16.40 5.94 -10.72
N PHE A 39 15.78 7.03 -10.28
CA PHE A 39 14.39 7.02 -9.85
C PHE A 39 13.44 6.67 -10.99
N LEU A 40 13.54 7.37 -12.13
CA LEU A 40 12.70 7.14 -13.31
C LEU A 40 12.86 5.73 -13.88
N GLN A 41 14.10 5.24 -13.98
CA GLN A 41 14.38 3.88 -14.45
C GLN A 41 13.71 2.82 -13.56
N ARG A 42 13.73 3.01 -12.23
CA ARG A 42 13.07 2.08 -11.31
C ARG A 42 11.55 2.11 -11.44
N VAL A 43 10.95 3.30 -11.58
CA VAL A 43 9.50 3.42 -11.82
C VAL A 43 9.11 2.67 -13.09
N GLN A 44 9.85 2.89 -14.20
CA GLN A 44 9.61 2.21 -15.46
C GLN A 44 9.75 0.68 -15.34
N ALA A 45 10.79 0.21 -14.65
CA ALA A 45 10.99 -1.21 -14.39
C ALA A 45 9.81 -1.82 -13.62
N TRP A 46 9.33 -1.17 -12.57
CA TRP A 46 8.17 -1.63 -11.80
C TRP A 46 6.87 -1.63 -12.61
N ILE A 47 6.64 -0.61 -13.45
CA ILE A 47 5.49 -0.58 -14.35
C ILE A 47 5.51 -1.80 -15.27
N THR A 48 6.66 -2.12 -15.88
CA THR A 48 6.81 -3.29 -16.75
C THR A 48 6.52 -4.58 -15.99
N VAL A 49 7.12 -4.77 -14.80
CA VAL A 49 6.92 -5.98 -13.98
C VAL A 49 5.46 -6.16 -13.58
N VAL A 50 4.79 -5.10 -13.11
CA VAL A 50 3.40 -5.21 -12.65
C VAL A 50 2.45 -5.43 -13.83
N ARG A 51 2.69 -4.80 -14.99
CA ARG A 51 1.90 -5.08 -16.20
C ARG A 51 2.02 -6.53 -16.63
N ASP A 52 3.24 -7.05 -16.65
CA ASP A 52 3.51 -8.45 -16.99
C ASP A 52 2.82 -9.41 -16.01
N ALA A 53 2.84 -9.10 -14.71
CA ALA A 53 2.18 -9.91 -13.68
C ALA A 53 0.64 -9.86 -13.74
N LEU A 54 0.07 -8.76 -14.24
CA LEU A 54 -1.37 -8.59 -14.42
C LEU A 54 -1.89 -9.17 -15.74
N ASP A 55 -1.00 -9.53 -16.67
CA ASP A 55 -1.35 -10.18 -17.91
C ASP A 55 -1.77 -11.64 -17.64
N LYS A 56 -3.09 -11.84 -17.54
CA LYS A 56 -3.72 -13.11 -17.15
C LYS A 56 -3.45 -14.24 -18.15
N ASP A 57 -3.25 -13.94 -19.43
CA ASP A 57 -2.97 -14.96 -20.45
C ASP A 57 -1.62 -15.64 -20.20
N ARG A 58 -0.63 -14.90 -19.66
CA ARG A 58 0.69 -15.45 -19.37
C ARG A 58 0.75 -16.32 -18.12
N LEU A 59 -0.19 -16.17 -17.19
CA LEU A 59 -0.29 -17.02 -15.99
C LEU A 59 -0.92 -18.38 -16.32
N ILE A 60 -1.81 -18.43 -17.31
CA ILE A 60 -2.51 -19.64 -17.74
C ILE A 60 -1.60 -20.53 -18.61
N HIS A 61 -0.67 -19.93 -19.36
CA HIS A 61 0.21 -20.64 -20.31
C HIS A 61 1.63 -20.92 -19.79
N GLN A 62 1.91 -20.76 -18.49
CA GLN A 62 3.22 -21.12 -17.94
C GLN A 62 3.36 -22.65 -17.78
N PRO A 63 4.29 -23.31 -18.51
CA PRO A 63 4.43 -24.76 -18.50
C PRO A 63 4.99 -25.32 -17.18
N ASN A 64 5.50 -24.46 -16.30
CA ASN A 64 5.89 -24.78 -14.93
C ASN A 64 5.55 -23.58 -14.03
N PRO A 65 4.46 -23.62 -13.25
CA PRO A 65 4.21 -22.56 -12.29
C PRO A 65 5.35 -22.50 -11.27
N PRO A 66 5.86 -21.32 -10.90
CA PRO A 66 6.88 -21.21 -9.88
C PRO A 66 6.37 -21.83 -8.57
N ILE A 67 7.20 -22.66 -7.94
CA ILE A 67 6.90 -23.24 -6.64
C ILE A 67 6.73 -22.08 -5.65
N ARG A 68 5.51 -21.91 -5.12
CA ARG A 68 5.23 -20.94 -4.08
C ARG A 68 5.74 -21.51 -2.75
N THR A 69 6.73 -20.86 -2.17
CA THR A 69 7.14 -21.12 -0.79
C THR A 69 6.36 -20.19 0.12
N GLU A 70 5.48 -20.75 0.94
CA GLU A 70 4.90 -20.01 2.05
C GLU A 70 5.97 -19.82 3.12
N VAL A 71 6.30 -18.57 3.42
CA VAL A 71 7.18 -18.21 4.52
C VAL A 71 6.30 -17.62 5.61
N GLU A 72 6.36 -18.19 6.81
CA GLU A 72 5.72 -17.59 7.97
C GLU A 72 6.47 -16.31 8.34
N ILE A 73 5.85 -15.16 8.04
CA ILE A 73 6.35 -13.86 8.49
C ILE A 73 5.61 -13.55 9.79
N SER A 74 6.20 -13.93 10.93
CA SER A 74 5.68 -13.56 12.24
C SER A 74 5.93 -12.08 12.52
N TRP A 75 4.91 -11.39 13.03
CA TRP A 75 5.06 -10.02 13.50
C TRP A 75 6.01 -9.98 14.69
N LYS A 76 6.94 -9.03 14.69
CA LYS A 76 7.84 -8.78 15.82
C LYS A 76 7.48 -7.46 16.48
N PRO A 77 7.40 -7.40 17.82
CA PRO A 77 7.19 -6.15 18.51
C PRO A 77 8.33 -5.15 18.26
N PRO A 78 8.04 -3.84 18.32
CA PRO A 78 9.08 -2.83 18.21
C PRO A 78 9.98 -2.84 19.47
N PRO A 79 11.13 -2.15 19.44
CA PRO A 79 11.98 -1.99 20.63
C PRO A 79 11.22 -1.35 21.82
N PRO A 80 11.70 -1.53 23.07
CA PRO A 80 11.14 -0.84 24.23
C PRO A 80 11.02 0.68 24.02
N GLU A 81 9.98 1.30 24.59
CA GLU A 81 9.62 2.71 24.42
C GLU A 81 9.16 3.14 23.00
N TRP A 82 8.96 2.19 22.09
CA TRP A 82 8.36 2.46 20.78
C TRP A 82 6.90 2.03 20.69
N VAL A 83 6.15 2.77 19.87
CA VAL A 83 4.79 2.43 19.43
C VAL A 83 4.83 2.14 17.94
N THR A 84 4.24 1.01 17.53
CA THR A 84 4.04 0.66 16.13
C THR A 84 2.64 1.09 15.70
N LEU A 85 2.55 1.79 14.56
CA LEU A 85 1.29 2.03 13.85
C LEU A 85 1.21 1.08 12.66
N ASN A 86 0.29 0.12 12.71
CA ASN A 86 -0.08 -0.69 11.55
C ASN A 86 -1.31 -0.08 10.89
N THR A 87 -1.30 0.09 9.57
CA THR A 87 -2.45 0.61 8.81
C THR A 87 -2.78 -0.33 7.65
N ASP A 88 -4.06 -0.45 7.32
CA ASP A 88 -4.52 -1.19 6.14
C ASP A 88 -5.67 -0.45 5.44
N GLY A 89 -5.88 -0.76 4.17
CA GLY A 89 -6.92 -0.17 3.33
C GLY A 89 -7.63 -1.21 2.49
N SER A 90 -8.94 -1.07 2.35
CA SER A 90 -9.79 -1.93 1.52
C SER A 90 -10.58 -1.12 0.51
N VAL A 91 -10.85 -1.73 -0.64
CA VAL A 91 -11.70 -1.16 -1.69
C VAL A 91 -12.62 -2.23 -2.25
N ILE A 92 -13.90 -1.90 -2.37
CA ILE A 92 -14.88 -2.76 -3.04
C ILE A 92 -14.85 -2.40 -4.52
N GLY A 93 -14.23 -3.26 -5.34
CA GLY A 93 -14.04 -3.00 -6.77
C GLY A 93 -15.32 -2.68 -7.55
N ALA A 94 -16.45 -3.28 -7.16
CA ALA A 94 -17.74 -3.07 -7.82
C ALA A 94 -18.36 -1.68 -7.54
N THR A 95 -18.20 -1.16 -6.32
CA THR A 95 -18.84 0.10 -5.89
C THR A 95 -17.86 1.27 -5.82
N GLY A 96 -16.56 1.00 -5.85
CA GLY A 96 -15.51 1.98 -5.60
C GLY A 96 -15.45 2.48 -4.16
N GLN A 97 -16.24 1.91 -3.25
CA GLN A 97 -16.19 2.28 -1.83
C GLN A 97 -14.86 1.85 -1.24
N ALA A 98 -14.20 2.78 -0.56
CA ALA A 98 -12.93 2.54 0.12
C ALA A 98 -13.08 2.74 1.62
N ALA A 99 -12.27 2.03 2.39
CA ALA A 99 -12.07 2.24 3.80
C ALA A 99 -10.59 2.05 4.13
N ALA A 100 -10.14 2.64 5.22
CA ALA A 100 -8.84 2.41 5.82
C ALA A 100 -9.02 2.20 7.31
N GLY A 101 -8.01 1.64 7.96
CA GLY A 101 -7.96 1.51 9.40
C GLY A 101 -6.54 1.35 9.88
N GLY A 102 -6.38 1.36 11.20
CA GLY A 102 -5.09 1.12 11.79
C GLY A 102 -5.16 0.76 13.26
N LEU A 103 -4.02 0.25 13.74
CA LEU A 103 -3.82 -0.29 15.06
C LEU A 103 -2.48 0.21 15.60
N LEU A 104 -2.53 0.90 16.73
CA LEU A 104 -1.35 1.29 17.49
C LEU A 104 -1.06 0.22 18.53
N ARG A 105 0.17 -0.26 18.57
CA ARG A 105 0.65 -1.26 19.54
C ARG A 105 1.90 -0.78 20.24
N ASP A 106 2.03 -1.08 21.53
CA ASP A 106 3.29 -0.90 22.23
C ASP A 106 4.29 -2.05 21.96
N HIS A 107 5.47 -1.95 22.58
CA HIS A 107 6.54 -2.96 22.52
C HIS A 107 6.19 -4.31 23.15
N LEU A 108 5.08 -4.43 23.90
CA LEU A 108 4.57 -5.69 24.41
C LEU A 108 3.46 -6.26 23.50
N GLY A 109 3.17 -5.58 22.39
CA GLY A 109 2.09 -5.95 21.46
C GLY A 109 0.69 -5.58 21.95
N ARG A 110 0.56 -4.82 23.06
CA ARG A 110 -0.75 -4.39 23.57
C ARG A 110 -1.33 -3.35 22.63
N CYS A 111 -2.61 -3.51 22.30
CA CYS A 111 -3.37 -2.50 21.56
C CYS A 111 -3.50 -1.24 22.43
N LEU A 112 -2.98 -0.12 21.94
CA LEU A 112 -3.16 1.19 22.55
C LEU A 112 -4.36 1.93 21.96
N LEU A 113 -4.56 1.81 20.64
CA LEU A 113 -5.65 2.47 19.91
C LEU A 113 -5.92 1.71 18.61
N ALA A 114 -7.19 1.62 18.22
CA ALA A 114 -7.61 1.21 16.89
C ALA A 114 -8.46 2.32 16.25
N PHE A 115 -8.40 2.46 14.93
CA PHE A 115 -9.24 3.41 14.20
C PHE A 115 -9.70 2.83 12.86
N THR A 116 -10.81 3.36 12.37
CA THR A 116 -11.28 3.15 11.00
C THR A 116 -11.57 4.50 10.36
N PHE A 117 -11.47 4.57 9.04
CA PHE A 117 -11.63 5.78 8.25
C PHE A 117 -12.32 5.42 6.94
N LYS A 118 -13.42 6.10 6.61
CA LYS A 118 -14.01 6.03 5.27
C LYS A 118 -13.84 7.39 4.60
N PRO A 119 -13.20 7.47 3.42
CA PRO A 119 -12.95 8.75 2.72
C PRO A 119 -14.20 9.59 2.43
N GLY A 120 -15.41 9.01 2.49
CA GLY A 120 -16.68 9.71 2.32
C GLY A 120 -17.24 10.39 3.57
N ASP A 121 -16.73 10.08 4.76
CA ASP A 121 -17.33 10.53 6.04
C ASP A 121 -16.94 11.99 6.41
N LEU A 122 -15.95 12.57 5.74
CA LEU A 122 -15.46 13.94 6.03
C LEU A 122 -16.01 15.02 5.09
N LEU A 123 -16.70 14.66 3.99
CA LEU A 123 -17.20 15.65 3.01
C LEU A 123 -18.67 16.05 3.22
N TYR A 124 -19.35 15.53 4.23
CA TYR A 124 -20.67 16.02 4.61
C TYR A 124 -20.95 15.78 6.08
N HIS A 125 -20.76 16.80 6.93
CA HIS A 125 -21.57 17.04 8.13
C HIS A 125 -21.40 18.49 8.61
N PRO A 126 -22.36 19.40 8.37
CA PRO A 126 -22.51 20.57 9.23
C PRO A 126 -23.01 20.07 10.59
N GLY A 127 -22.12 20.09 11.60
CA GLY A 127 -22.54 20.21 13.00
C GLY A 127 -22.78 18.93 13.83
N ARG A 128 -21.99 17.86 13.70
CA ARG A 128 -21.94 16.85 14.77
C ARG A 128 -20.56 16.24 14.96
N VAL A 129 -19.90 16.66 16.04
CA VAL A 129 -18.81 15.93 16.69
C VAL A 129 -19.45 15.12 17.80
N GLU A 130 -19.63 13.83 17.61
CA GLU A 130 -19.75 12.88 18.73
C GLU A 130 -18.87 11.68 18.40
N GLY A 131 -17.95 11.36 19.32
CA GLY A 131 -16.89 10.38 19.14
C GLY A 131 -17.25 8.99 19.68
N CYS A 132 -16.27 8.08 19.53
CA CYS A 132 -16.09 6.78 20.19
C CYS A 132 -17.23 5.74 19.94
N CYS A 133 -16.97 4.53 19.45
CA CYS A 133 -15.88 3.59 19.71
C CYS A 133 -15.58 2.75 18.45
#